data_AF-A0A964ANE6-F1
#
_entry.id   AF-A0A964ANE6-F1
#
_cell.length_a   1.000
_cell.length_b   1.000
_cell.length_c   1.000
_cell.angle_alpha   90.00
_cell.angle_beta   90.00
_cell.angle_gamma   90.00
#
_symmetry.space_group_name_H-M   'P 1'
#
loop_
_entity.id
_entity.type
_entity.pdbx_description
1 polymer ?
#
loop_
_entity_poly.entity_id
_entity_poly.type
_entity_poly.pdbx_seq_one_letter_code
_entity_poly.pdbx_strand_id
1 'polypeptide(L)'
;MSHDTPQTPHGPVEQVLPDLFIVRGSFRMAPLVRIPRTMCVVRRGRALTVLNAVRVSPEVEAGLAALGEVRHVVRLGHLHGCDDAWTVRRHGARYWSLPGERVAGAEPTDAIVDGESPLPGASFIVLRGARLPEAALLLPDEGGSLITCDAVQNVVDDAFASSGGALVARALGFRRPCGVVPMWRLRQGGRRLAPDFDRLLQRPFENLVSGHGPACLGDAHARVAAEVGRLWPRLPHPGARQALERARVCWNRGDLDGYVRALYSPNARLWSNGHPIAQGHAQIRAFYGPMFTGEAPTTLVFDDVVGDEDLAVRFHLEAHGGAPVAAGLTLLRFDEGGVAERWTHTTAAPASAPGSPVVK
;
A
#
# COMPACT_ATOMS: atom_id res chain seq x y z
N MET A 1 31.76 19.22 -2.15
CA MET A 1 31.03 19.21 -0.85
C MET A 1 30.21 17.94 -0.81
N SER A 2 30.28 17.12 0.24
CA SER A 2 29.51 15.86 0.26
C SER A 2 28.01 16.16 0.29
N HIS A 3 27.25 15.53 -0.61
CA HIS A 3 25.78 15.61 -0.63
C HIS A 3 25.10 14.80 0.49
N ASP A 4 25.88 14.29 1.44
CA ASP A 4 25.39 13.38 2.48
C ASP A 4 24.65 14.13 3.59
N THR A 5 23.54 13.54 4.03
CA THR A 5 22.82 13.99 5.22
C THR A 5 23.71 13.87 6.47
N PRO A 6 23.66 14.86 7.39
CA PRO A 6 24.36 14.74 8.67
C PRO A 6 23.86 13.52 9.44
N GLN A 7 24.77 12.82 10.11
CA GLN A 7 24.41 11.76 11.05
C GLN A 7 23.46 12.33 12.12
N THR A 8 22.43 11.55 12.46
CA THR A 8 21.45 11.90 13.50
C THR A 8 21.56 10.92 14.67
N PRO A 9 21.00 11.23 15.85
CA PRO A 9 21.04 10.30 16.98
C PRO A 9 20.50 8.91 16.64
N HIS A 10 21.22 7.89 17.08
CA HIS A 10 20.87 6.48 16.94
C HIS A 10 21.41 5.66 18.12
N GLY A 11 20.88 4.45 18.27
CA GLY A 11 21.30 3.46 19.26
C GLY A 11 22.39 2.52 18.72
N PRO A 12 22.72 1.47 19.49
CA PRO A 12 23.64 0.42 19.07
C PRO A 12 22.97 -0.55 18.07
N VAL A 13 23.76 -1.50 17.58
CA VAL A 13 23.24 -2.70 16.91
C VAL A 13 22.59 -3.60 17.95
N GLU A 14 21.31 -3.89 17.77
CA GLU A 14 20.51 -4.75 18.65
C GLU A 14 20.11 -6.01 17.88
N GLN A 15 20.40 -7.18 18.44
CA GLN A 15 19.90 -8.44 17.89
C GLN A 15 18.47 -8.67 18.37
N VAL A 16 17.52 -8.84 17.45
CA VAL A 16 16.09 -9.07 17.78
C VAL A 16 15.68 -10.52 17.56
N LEU A 17 16.31 -11.21 16.61
CA LEU A 17 16.18 -12.65 16.36
C LEU A 17 17.54 -13.20 15.89
N PRO A 18 17.74 -14.53 15.83
CA PRO A 18 18.90 -15.11 15.15
C PRO A 18 19.08 -14.52 13.75
N ASP A 19 20.28 -13.99 13.49
CA ASP A 19 20.65 -13.37 12.21
C ASP A 19 19.80 -12.16 11.76
N LEU A 20 19.01 -11.57 12.66
CA LEU A 20 18.23 -10.37 12.41
C LEU A 20 18.52 -9.32 13.47
N PHE A 21 18.99 -8.17 13.02
CA PHE A 21 19.43 -7.06 13.87
C PHE A 21 18.74 -5.77 13.45
N ILE A 22 18.63 -4.84 14.39
CA ILE A 22 18.15 -3.49 14.12
C ILE A 22 19.12 -2.43 14.63
N VAL A 23 19.10 -1.27 14.01
CA VAL A 23 19.62 -0.03 14.60
C VAL A 23 18.50 0.99 14.61
N ARG A 24 18.05 1.35 15.81
CA ARG A 24 17.06 2.39 16.01
C ARG A 24 17.74 3.75 15.93
N GLY A 25 17.18 4.66 15.15
CA GLY A 25 17.77 5.96 14.89
C GLY A 25 16.73 7.01 14.60
N SER A 26 17.13 8.05 13.87
CA SER A 26 16.24 9.18 13.63
C SER A 26 16.44 9.81 12.25
N PHE A 27 15.56 10.75 11.92
CA PHE A 27 15.61 11.60 10.76
C PHE A 27 15.17 13.01 11.15
N ARG A 28 15.91 14.02 10.69
CA ARG A 28 15.49 15.41 10.84
C ARG A 28 14.55 15.77 9.69
N MET A 29 13.24 15.73 9.96
CA MET A 29 12.20 16.04 8.98
C MET A 29 12.06 17.55 8.74
N ALA A 30 12.24 18.35 9.79
CA ALA A 30 12.19 19.81 9.74
C ALA A 30 13.05 20.39 10.89
N PRO A 31 13.30 21.73 10.93
CA PRO A 31 13.91 22.35 12.11
C PRO A 31 13.18 21.94 13.39
N LEU A 32 13.93 21.46 14.39
CA LEU A 32 13.42 20.96 15.68
C LEU A 32 12.51 19.71 15.63
N VAL A 33 12.13 19.22 14.44
CA VAL A 33 11.28 18.04 14.27
C VAL A 33 12.13 16.87 13.81
N ARG A 34 12.32 15.92 14.74
CA ARG A 34 13.04 14.67 14.50
C ARG A 34 12.11 13.50 14.73
N ILE A 35 12.00 12.63 13.72
CA ILE A 35 11.17 11.42 13.75
C ILE A 35 12.06 10.19 13.92
N PRO A 36 11.59 9.12 14.59
CA PRO A 36 12.33 7.88 14.69
C PRO A 36 12.45 7.19 13.34
N ARG A 37 13.50 6.41 13.13
CA ARG A 37 13.67 5.46 12.02
C ARG A 37 14.34 4.20 12.52
N THR A 38 14.31 3.14 11.73
CA THR A 38 14.89 1.85 12.09
C THR A 38 15.49 1.20 10.87
N MET A 39 16.80 0.95 10.95
CA MET A 39 17.54 0.13 10.01
C MET A 39 17.39 -1.32 10.41
N CYS A 40 17.17 -2.20 9.42
CA CYS A 40 17.18 -3.64 9.58
C CYS A 40 18.45 -4.20 8.96
N VAL A 41 19.08 -5.18 9.61
CA VAL A 41 20.26 -5.88 9.11
C VAL A 41 20.00 -7.38 9.20
N VAL A 42 20.06 -8.05 8.06
CA VAL A 42 19.90 -9.50 7.96
C VAL A 42 21.25 -10.12 7.66
N ARG A 43 21.66 -11.12 8.44
CA ARG A 43 22.92 -11.84 8.27
C ARG A 43 22.70 -13.19 7.60
N ARG A 44 23.61 -13.56 6.69
CA ARG A 44 23.75 -14.90 6.11
C ARG A 44 25.23 -15.27 6.05
N GLY A 45 25.66 -16.11 7.00
CA GLY A 45 27.09 -16.36 7.21
C GLY A 45 27.81 -15.04 7.53
N ARG A 46 28.77 -14.65 6.67
CA ARG A 46 29.47 -13.36 6.77
C ARG A 46 28.85 -12.22 5.95
N ALA A 47 27.84 -12.47 5.13
CA ALA A 47 27.21 -11.44 4.32
C ALA A 47 26.07 -10.76 5.08
N LEU A 48 26.00 -9.43 5.03
CA LEU A 48 24.93 -8.61 5.59
C LEU A 48 24.13 -7.95 4.48
N THR A 49 22.81 -7.96 4.64
CA THR A 49 21.85 -7.16 3.85
C THR A 49 21.25 -6.10 4.75
N VAL A 50 21.47 -4.83 4.41
CA VAL A 50 20.94 -3.67 5.13
C VAL A 50 19.68 -3.18 4.44
N LEU A 51 18.59 -3.00 5.18
CA LEU A 51 17.34 -2.43 4.70
C LEU A 51 17.01 -1.16 5.50
N ASN A 52 16.44 -0.15 4.83
CA ASN A 52 16.10 1.15 5.41
C ASN A 52 17.31 1.78 6.12
N ALA A 53 18.40 1.98 5.37
CA ALA A 53 19.69 2.36 5.93
C ALA A 53 19.61 3.60 6.83
N VAL A 54 20.37 3.56 7.93
CA VAL A 54 20.59 4.69 8.82
C VAL A 54 22.09 4.94 8.84
N ARG A 55 22.50 6.19 8.64
CA ARG A 55 23.90 6.57 8.82
C ARG A 55 24.26 6.47 10.31
N VAL A 56 25.29 5.69 10.63
CA VAL A 56 25.68 5.37 12.00
C VAL A 56 27.07 5.92 12.35
N SER A 57 27.39 5.96 13.65
CA SER A 57 28.70 6.36 14.18
C SER A 57 29.77 5.30 13.89
N PRO A 58 31.06 5.66 13.95
CA PRO A 58 32.16 4.69 13.78
C PRO A 58 32.09 3.49 14.74
N GLU A 59 31.60 3.70 15.97
CA GLU A 59 31.45 2.62 16.95
C GLU A 59 30.39 1.60 16.52
N VAL A 60 29.27 2.08 15.98
CA VAL A 60 28.19 1.22 15.47
C VAL A 60 28.59 0.60 14.13
N GLU A 61 29.35 1.30 13.28
CA GLU A 61 29.98 0.69 12.09
C GLU A 61 30.88 -0.48 12.48
N ALA A 62 31.71 -0.34 13.52
CA ALA A 62 32.56 -1.43 14.01
C ALA A 62 31.73 -2.61 14.51
N GLY A 63 30.58 -2.34 15.16
CA GLY A 63 29.61 -3.37 15.54
C GLY A 63 29.06 -4.13 14.33
N LEU A 64 28.67 -3.42 13.25
CA LEU A 64 28.24 -4.05 12.00
C LEU A 64 29.37 -4.88 11.35
N ALA A 65 30.58 -4.35 11.32
CA ALA A 65 31.74 -5.05 10.76
C ALA A 65 32.09 -6.35 11.53
N ALA A 66 31.84 -6.38 12.84
CA ALA A 66 31.99 -7.58 13.66
C ALA A 66 30.96 -8.66 13.30
N LEU A 67 29.75 -8.27 12.85
CA LEU A 67 28.73 -9.22 12.38
C LEU A 67 29.04 -9.79 11.00
N GLY A 68 29.65 -9.01 10.11
CA GLY A 68 29.91 -9.41 8.74
C GLY A 68 30.22 -8.24 7.81
N GLU A 69 30.14 -8.49 6.52
CA GLU A 69 30.37 -7.53 5.45
C GLU A 69 29.04 -7.14 4.79
N VAL A 70 28.74 -5.85 4.71
CA VAL A 70 27.56 -5.34 4.00
C VAL A 70 27.72 -5.57 2.51
N ARG A 71 27.02 -6.57 1.97
CA ARG A 71 27.03 -6.94 0.55
C ARG A 71 25.87 -6.32 -0.21
N HIS A 72 24.75 -6.09 0.48
CA HIS A 72 23.52 -5.58 -0.11
C HIS A 72 22.95 -4.44 0.72
N VAL A 73 22.51 -3.38 0.05
CA VAL A 73 21.67 -2.32 0.60
C VAL A 73 20.35 -2.34 -0.17
N VAL A 74 19.23 -2.37 0.54
CA VAL A 74 17.89 -2.48 -0.03
C VAL A 74 17.04 -1.31 0.41
N ARG A 75 16.50 -0.56 -0.57
CA ARG A 75 15.54 0.50 -0.35
C ARG A 75 14.13 -0.01 -0.61
N LEU A 76 13.36 -0.21 0.46
CA LEU A 76 12.01 -0.74 0.37
C LEU A 76 10.94 0.31 0.02
N GLY A 77 11.16 1.59 0.34
CA GLY A 77 10.16 2.65 0.15
C GLY A 77 10.75 3.96 -0.38
N HIS A 78 10.00 4.63 -1.26
CA HIS A 78 10.38 5.91 -1.86
C HIS A 78 10.62 7.02 -0.82
N LEU A 79 9.91 7.01 0.31
CA LEU A 79 10.03 8.04 1.33
C LEU A 79 11.19 7.80 2.31
N HIS A 80 11.95 6.72 2.13
CA HIS A 80 13.21 6.44 2.81
C HIS A 80 14.38 6.52 1.84
N GLY A 81 15.61 6.47 2.36
CA GLY A 81 16.82 6.31 1.54
C GLY A 81 17.82 7.46 1.58
N CYS A 82 17.65 8.46 2.46
CA CYS A 82 18.61 9.58 2.54
C CYS A 82 20.04 9.14 2.90
N ASP A 83 20.18 8.00 3.58
CA ASP A 83 21.48 7.45 3.99
C ASP A 83 21.94 6.28 3.09
N ASP A 84 21.17 5.92 2.06
CA ASP A 84 21.49 4.81 1.16
C ASP A 84 22.78 5.06 0.39
N ALA A 85 22.91 6.25 -0.22
CA ALA A 85 24.08 6.59 -1.03
C ALA A 85 25.38 6.63 -0.21
N TRP A 86 25.30 7.05 1.04
CA TRP A 86 26.41 6.97 1.97
C TRP A 86 26.76 5.51 2.28
N THR A 87 25.76 4.69 2.61
CA THR A 87 25.95 3.27 2.99
C THR A 87 26.52 2.45 1.83
N VAL A 88 25.98 2.63 0.63
CA VAL A 88 26.45 1.97 -0.60
C VAL A 88 27.91 2.30 -0.86
N ARG A 89 28.28 3.59 -0.87
CA ARG A 89 29.68 4.01 -1.09
C ARG A 89 30.62 3.53 0.01
N ARG A 90 30.17 3.58 1.27
CA ARG A 90 30.96 3.18 2.44
C ARG A 90 31.37 1.71 2.41
N HIS A 91 30.51 0.85 1.85
CA HIS A 91 30.68 -0.59 1.86
C HIS A 91 30.92 -1.22 0.47
N GLY A 92 30.81 -0.45 -0.62
CA GLY A 92 30.87 -1.00 -1.98
C GLY A 92 29.74 -2.01 -2.25
N ALA A 93 28.59 -1.83 -1.60
CA ALA A 93 27.49 -2.80 -1.61
C ALA A 93 26.66 -2.73 -2.90
N ARG A 94 26.06 -3.85 -3.30
CA ARG A 94 25.01 -3.85 -4.33
C ARG A 94 23.79 -3.13 -3.81
N TYR A 95 23.19 -2.30 -4.65
CA TYR A 95 22.06 -1.46 -4.28
C TYR A 95 20.78 -1.90 -4.99
N TRP A 96 19.78 -2.26 -4.19
CA TRP A 96 18.49 -2.78 -4.63
C TRP A 96 17.42 -1.72 -4.41
N SER A 97 16.68 -1.38 -5.46
CA SER A 97 15.57 -0.43 -5.38
C SER A 97 14.47 -0.80 -6.37
N LEU A 98 13.25 -0.32 -6.12
CA LEU A 98 12.15 -0.45 -7.07
C LEU A 98 12.43 0.30 -8.38
N PRO A 99 11.95 -0.20 -9.53
CA PRO A 99 12.14 0.45 -10.83
C PRO A 99 11.68 1.92 -10.84
N GLY A 100 12.47 2.78 -11.48
CA GLY A 100 12.16 4.21 -11.61
C GLY A 100 12.59 5.08 -10.42
N GLU A 101 13.01 4.48 -9.31
CA GLU A 101 13.59 5.22 -8.19
C GLU A 101 14.98 5.76 -8.54
N ARG A 102 15.24 7.00 -8.12
CA ARG A 102 16.56 7.62 -8.21
C ARG A 102 16.93 8.21 -6.86
N VAL A 103 18.10 7.86 -6.35
CA VAL A 103 18.69 8.49 -5.16
C VAL A 103 19.91 9.28 -5.60
N ALA A 104 19.96 10.55 -5.21
CA ALA A 104 21.12 11.38 -5.49
C ALA A 104 22.38 10.74 -4.87
N GLY A 105 23.36 10.40 -5.72
CA GLY A 105 24.62 9.80 -5.29
C GLY A 105 24.64 8.27 -5.18
N ALA A 106 23.55 7.57 -5.54
CA ALA A 106 23.54 6.12 -5.71
C ALA A 106 22.58 5.66 -6.81
N GLU A 107 23.12 4.98 -7.81
CA GLU A 107 22.34 4.31 -8.84
C GLU A 107 22.08 2.86 -8.41
N PRO A 108 20.82 2.37 -8.46
CA PRO A 108 20.52 0.96 -8.21
C PRO A 108 21.29 0.04 -9.14
N THR A 109 21.99 -0.95 -8.57
CA THR A 109 22.60 -2.04 -9.35
C THR A 109 21.59 -3.12 -9.70
N ASP A 110 20.51 -3.19 -8.94
CA ASP A 110 19.52 -4.26 -8.99
C ASP A 110 18.10 -3.71 -8.79
N ALA A 111 17.15 -4.33 -9.49
CA ALA A 111 15.74 -3.99 -9.38
C ALA A 111 15.05 -4.87 -8.33
N ILE A 112 14.23 -4.26 -7.47
CA ILE A 112 13.27 -4.99 -6.65
C ILE A 112 12.09 -5.37 -7.53
N VAL A 113 11.89 -6.68 -7.68
CA VAL A 113 10.73 -7.29 -8.33
C VAL A 113 10.06 -8.25 -7.36
N ASP A 114 8.78 -8.52 -7.57
CA ASP A 114 8.00 -9.43 -6.72
C ASP A 114 8.63 -10.83 -6.71
N GLY A 115 8.80 -11.44 -5.55
CA GLY A 115 9.31 -12.81 -5.41
C GLY A 115 10.84 -12.93 -5.22
N GLU A 116 11.65 -12.28 -6.06
CA GLU A 116 13.11 -12.43 -5.99
C GLU A 116 13.73 -11.61 -4.84
N SER A 117 14.88 -12.02 -4.31
CA SER A 117 15.59 -11.31 -3.24
C SER A 117 17.09 -11.64 -3.26
N PRO A 118 17.99 -10.75 -2.79
CA PRO A 118 19.38 -11.11 -2.54
C PRO A 118 19.57 -12.12 -1.40
N LEU A 119 18.53 -12.35 -0.58
CA LEU A 119 18.58 -13.26 0.56
C LEU A 119 17.96 -14.62 0.20
N PRO A 120 18.67 -15.75 0.39
CA PRO A 120 18.14 -17.07 0.10
C PRO A 120 16.83 -17.36 0.85
N GLY A 121 15.82 -17.82 0.11
CA GLY A 121 14.49 -18.15 0.64
C GLY A 121 13.61 -16.95 1.00
N ALA A 122 14.16 -15.74 0.98
CA ALA A 122 13.38 -14.52 1.17
C ALA A 122 12.71 -14.09 -0.14
N SER A 123 11.63 -13.33 -0.03
CA SER A 123 10.93 -12.80 -1.21
C SER A 123 10.45 -11.38 -1.00
N PHE A 124 10.66 -10.51 -1.98
CA PHE A 124 9.99 -9.21 -1.99
C PHE A 124 8.49 -9.36 -2.28
N ILE A 125 7.70 -8.46 -1.70
CA ILE A 125 6.29 -8.26 -1.94
C ILE A 125 6.11 -6.81 -2.37
N VAL A 126 5.92 -6.57 -3.67
CA VAL A 126 5.73 -5.21 -4.20
C VAL A 126 4.28 -4.77 -3.96
N LEU A 127 4.08 -3.56 -3.42
CA LEU A 127 2.76 -2.95 -3.24
C LEU A 127 2.35 -2.22 -4.52
N ARG A 128 1.56 -2.90 -5.35
CA ARG A 128 1.24 -2.45 -6.72
C ARG A 128 0.19 -1.33 -6.75
N GLY A 129 -0.61 -1.22 -5.70
CA GLY A 129 -1.59 -0.16 -5.49
C GLY A 129 -0.99 1.12 -4.91
N ALA A 130 0.30 1.12 -4.55
CA ALA A 130 0.99 2.29 -4.05
C ALA A 130 1.35 3.27 -5.19
N ARG A 131 1.11 4.57 -4.97
CA ARG A 131 1.43 5.65 -5.92
C ARG A 131 2.92 5.92 -6.01
N LEU A 132 3.61 5.91 -4.89
CA LEU A 132 5.06 5.93 -4.83
C LEU A 132 5.57 4.51 -4.58
N PRO A 133 6.70 4.12 -5.20
CA PRO A 133 7.23 2.76 -5.04
C PRO A 133 7.40 2.35 -3.58
N GLU A 134 6.82 1.20 -3.23
CA GLU A 134 6.93 0.57 -1.93
C GLU A 134 6.92 -0.96 -2.06
N ALA A 135 7.75 -1.63 -1.27
CA ALA A 135 7.82 -3.07 -1.15
C ALA A 135 7.99 -3.48 0.32
N ALA A 136 7.65 -4.72 0.61
CA ALA A 136 8.07 -5.42 1.83
C ALA A 136 9.02 -6.56 1.44
N LEU A 137 9.81 -7.03 2.41
CA LEU A 137 10.59 -8.26 2.28
C LEU A 137 10.08 -9.28 3.29
N LEU A 138 9.81 -10.50 2.85
CA LEU A 138 9.49 -11.62 3.75
C LEU A 138 10.70 -12.52 3.88
N LEU A 139 11.19 -12.69 5.11
CA LEU A 139 12.17 -13.72 5.46
C LEU A 139 11.44 -14.98 5.93
N PRO A 140 11.95 -16.19 5.62
CA PRO A 140 11.33 -17.44 6.06
C PRO A 140 11.66 -17.83 7.51
N ASP A 141 12.68 -17.20 8.13
CA ASP A 141 13.20 -17.63 9.43
C ASP A 141 12.26 -17.28 10.59
N GLU A 142 12.35 -18.04 11.69
CA GLU A 142 11.66 -17.78 12.96
C GLU A 142 10.13 -17.60 12.80
N GLY A 143 9.48 -18.53 12.10
CA GLY A 143 8.03 -18.45 11.81
C GLY A 143 7.67 -17.41 10.73
N GLY A 144 8.68 -16.75 10.15
CA GLY A 144 8.57 -15.73 9.13
C GLY A 144 8.70 -14.33 9.72
N SER A 145 9.53 -13.50 9.09
CA SER A 145 9.75 -12.10 9.50
C SER A 145 9.46 -11.16 8.35
N LEU A 146 8.44 -10.32 8.53
CA LEU A 146 8.09 -9.28 7.57
C LEU A 146 8.93 -8.04 7.83
N ILE A 147 9.64 -7.57 6.81
CA ILE A 147 10.41 -6.33 6.87
C ILE A 147 9.72 -5.30 5.98
N THR A 148 9.33 -4.17 6.57
CA THR A 148 8.65 -3.08 5.88
C THR A 148 9.43 -1.78 6.01
N CYS A 149 9.09 -0.81 5.16
CA CYS A 149 9.50 0.58 5.32
C CYS A 149 8.37 1.36 5.99
N ASP A 150 7.54 2.06 5.21
CA ASP A 150 6.49 2.93 5.74
C ASP A 150 5.09 2.29 5.70
N ALA A 151 4.91 1.23 4.91
CA ALA A 151 3.61 0.58 4.72
C ALA A 151 2.96 0.06 6.01
N VAL A 152 3.78 -0.58 6.85
CA VAL A 152 3.40 -1.04 8.20
C VAL A 152 4.49 -0.55 9.13
N GLN A 153 4.12 0.13 10.20
CA GLN A 153 5.05 0.69 11.18
C GLN A 153 4.74 0.17 12.58
N ASN A 154 5.76 -0.05 13.40
CA ASN A 154 5.59 -0.46 14.80
C ASN A 154 6.01 0.65 15.77
N VAL A 155 5.34 1.80 15.69
CA VAL A 155 5.69 2.96 16.53
C VAL A 155 4.96 2.87 17.87
N VAL A 156 5.63 2.33 18.88
CA VAL A 156 5.06 2.15 20.23
C VAL A 156 5.70 3.04 21.31
N ASP A 157 6.86 3.62 21.01
CA ASP A 157 7.59 4.55 21.89
C ASP A 157 8.04 5.80 21.12
N ASP A 158 8.63 6.76 21.85
CA ASP A 158 9.16 8.01 21.27
C ASP A 158 10.70 8.01 21.19
N ALA A 159 11.36 6.83 21.28
CA ALA A 159 12.81 6.77 21.30
C ALA A 159 13.39 7.40 20.02
N PHE A 160 14.42 8.23 20.20
CA PHE A 160 15.07 9.01 19.14
C PHE A 160 14.22 10.10 18.47
N ALA A 161 12.94 10.27 18.84
CA ALA A 161 12.16 11.45 18.44
C ALA A 161 12.67 12.72 19.15
N SER A 162 12.40 13.90 18.61
CA SER A 162 12.40 15.14 19.40
C SER A 162 11.04 15.31 20.09
N SER A 163 10.94 16.16 21.12
CA SER A 163 9.64 16.43 21.76
C SER A 163 8.58 16.91 20.77
N GLY A 164 8.98 17.77 19.82
CA GLY A 164 8.10 18.20 18.72
C GLY A 164 7.73 17.05 17.77
N GLY A 165 8.69 16.19 17.43
CA GLY A 165 8.42 14.99 16.61
C GLY A 165 7.48 13.99 17.28
N ALA A 166 7.62 13.77 18.58
CA ALA A 166 6.74 12.91 19.36
C ALA A 166 5.30 13.47 19.39
N LEU A 167 5.14 14.79 19.56
CA LEU A 167 3.83 15.44 19.49
C LEU A 167 3.19 15.26 18.10
N VAL A 168 3.96 15.50 17.02
CA VAL A 168 3.48 15.31 15.64
C VAL A 168 3.09 13.85 15.39
N ALA A 169 3.90 12.89 15.84
CA ALA A 169 3.63 11.47 15.67
C ALA A 169 2.33 11.05 16.40
N ARG A 170 2.07 11.59 17.59
CA ARG A 170 0.82 11.35 18.32
C ARG A 170 -0.37 12.00 17.63
N ALA A 171 -0.25 13.27 17.23
CA ALA A 171 -1.32 14.02 16.57
C ALA A 171 -1.75 13.42 15.22
N LEU A 172 -0.80 12.87 14.46
CA LEU A 172 -1.05 12.27 13.15
C LEU A 172 -1.37 10.77 13.20
N GLY A 173 -1.51 10.20 14.40
CA GLY A 173 -1.88 8.79 14.59
C GLY A 173 -0.79 7.80 14.17
N PHE A 174 0.48 8.20 14.23
CA PHE A 174 1.61 7.32 13.90
C PHE A 174 1.88 6.31 15.01
N ARG A 175 1.57 6.67 16.27
CA ARG A 175 1.83 5.81 17.43
C ARG A 175 0.83 4.66 17.51
N ARG A 176 1.18 3.53 16.90
CA ARG A 176 0.36 2.32 16.86
C ARG A 176 1.25 1.08 16.67
N PRO A 177 0.97 -0.03 17.38
CA PRO A 177 1.63 -1.30 17.10
C PRO A 177 1.19 -1.84 15.74
N CYS A 178 2.15 -2.21 14.89
CA CYS A 178 1.92 -2.74 13.53
C CYS A 178 0.86 -1.98 12.72
N GLY A 179 0.89 -0.64 12.80
CA GLY A 179 -0.09 0.24 12.17
C GLY A 179 0.21 0.56 10.71
N VAL A 180 -0.83 0.70 9.90
CA VAL A 180 -0.73 1.32 8.56
C VAL A 180 -1.00 2.81 8.71
N VAL A 181 0.06 3.61 8.63
CA VAL A 181 0.03 5.03 8.97
C VAL A 181 -1.01 5.80 8.13
N PRO A 182 -1.93 6.58 8.75
CA PRO A 182 -2.99 7.27 8.02
C PRO A 182 -2.50 8.20 6.90
N MET A 183 -1.48 9.01 7.18
CA MET A 183 -0.93 9.94 6.20
C MET A 183 -0.23 9.22 5.05
N TRP A 184 0.53 8.16 5.34
CA TRP A 184 1.15 7.31 4.32
C TRP A 184 0.07 6.66 3.44
N ARG A 185 -0.96 6.06 4.05
CA ARG A 185 -2.07 5.43 3.32
C ARG A 185 -2.78 6.40 2.38
N LEU A 186 -3.09 7.61 2.86
CA LEU A 186 -3.74 8.65 2.05
C LEU A 186 -2.85 9.09 0.87
N ARG A 187 -1.55 9.28 1.11
CA ARG A 187 -0.60 9.67 0.08
C ARG A 187 -0.38 8.57 -0.97
N GLN A 188 -0.40 7.31 -0.54
CA GLN A 188 -0.02 6.16 -1.36
C GLN A 188 -1.16 5.56 -2.17
N GLY A 189 -2.43 5.82 -1.88
CA GLY A 189 -3.52 5.32 -2.73
C GLY A 189 -4.77 4.86 -1.99
N GLY A 190 -4.78 4.97 -0.66
CA GLY A 190 -5.97 4.73 0.15
C GLY A 190 -6.47 3.31 -0.03
N ARG A 191 -7.64 3.17 -0.65
CA ARG A 191 -8.31 1.90 -0.91
C ARG A 191 -7.62 1.02 -1.95
N ARG A 192 -6.84 1.61 -2.87
CA ARG A 192 -6.11 0.87 -3.91
C ARG A 192 -5.08 -0.10 -3.35
N LEU A 193 -4.65 0.10 -2.10
CA LEU A 193 -3.70 -0.74 -1.39
C LEU A 193 -4.34 -2.03 -0.83
N ALA A 194 -5.67 -2.12 -0.72
CA ALA A 194 -6.32 -3.27 -0.08
C ALA A 194 -5.91 -4.63 -0.69
N PRO A 195 -5.87 -4.81 -2.03
CA PRO A 195 -5.41 -6.06 -2.63
C PRO A 195 -3.96 -6.41 -2.29
N ASP A 196 -3.07 -5.42 -2.12
CA ASP A 196 -1.67 -5.68 -1.73
C ASP A 196 -1.59 -6.19 -0.30
N PHE A 197 -2.37 -5.60 0.61
CA PHE A 197 -2.42 -6.05 2.00
C PHE A 197 -3.10 -7.42 2.15
N ASP A 198 -4.13 -7.73 1.34
CA ASP A 198 -4.70 -9.08 1.27
C ASP A 198 -3.63 -10.10 0.86
N ARG A 199 -2.83 -9.77 -0.17
CA ARG A 199 -1.74 -10.60 -0.69
C ARG A 199 -0.59 -10.76 0.30
N LEU A 200 -0.27 -9.70 1.04
CA LEU A 200 0.71 -9.71 2.12
C LEU A 200 0.25 -10.62 3.28
N LEU A 201 -1.02 -10.53 3.69
CA LEU A 201 -1.58 -11.33 4.77
C LEU A 201 -1.80 -12.81 4.42
N GLN A 202 -1.75 -13.18 3.14
CA GLN A 202 -1.70 -14.59 2.71
C GLN A 202 -0.36 -15.26 3.00
N ARG A 203 0.69 -14.48 3.31
CA ARG A 203 2.02 -15.00 3.62
C ARG A 203 2.14 -15.27 5.12
N PRO A 204 2.75 -16.39 5.55
CA PRO A 204 3.01 -16.64 6.96
C PRO A 204 4.15 -15.74 7.44
N PHE A 205 3.92 -15.05 8.54
CA PHE A 205 4.95 -14.37 9.32
C PHE A 205 4.49 -14.25 10.78
N GLU A 206 5.43 -14.28 11.71
CA GLU A 206 5.17 -14.08 13.14
C GLU A 206 5.75 -12.75 13.62
N ASN A 207 6.75 -12.24 12.91
CA ASN A 207 7.54 -11.07 13.33
C ASN A 207 7.45 -9.93 12.30
N LEU A 208 7.66 -8.71 12.78
CA LEU A 208 7.74 -7.49 11.98
C LEU A 208 8.94 -6.64 12.40
N VAL A 209 9.76 -6.25 11.42
CA VAL A 209 10.71 -5.15 11.54
C VAL A 209 10.32 -4.07 10.53
N SER A 210 9.98 -2.88 11.01
CA SER A 210 9.58 -1.78 10.14
C SER A 210 10.65 -0.69 10.06
N GLY A 211 10.50 0.24 9.14
CA GLY A 211 11.34 1.44 9.07
C GLY A 211 11.18 2.37 10.27
N HIS A 212 10.26 2.09 11.19
CA HIS A 212 9.91 2.95 12.32
C HIS A 212 9.51 2.16 13.58
N GLY A 213 10.33 2.29 14.63
CA GLY A 213 10.05 1.73 15.95
C GLY A 213 10.76 0.39 16.20
N PRO A 214 10.57 -0.23 17.37
CA PRO A 214 11.19 -1.52 17.66
C PRO A 214 10.59 -2.65 16.81
N ALA A 215 11.23 -3.82 16.83
CA ALA A 215 10.63 -5.03 16.27
C ALA A 215 9.35 -5.44 17.05
N CYS A 216 8.41 -6.07 16.35
CA CYS A 216 7.25 -6.75 16.95
C CYS A 216 7.42 -8.25 16.71
N LEU A 217 7.49 -9.05 17.78
CA LEU A 217 7.83 -10.47 17.71
C LEU A 217 6.65 -11.34 18.14
N GLY A 218 6.44 -12.46 17.44
CA GLY A 218 5.50 -13.54 17.79
C GLY A 218 4.02 -13.33 17.44
N ASP A 219 3.54 -12.08 17.29
CA ASP A 219 2.11 -11.81 17.01
C ASP A 219 1.87 -10.77 15.91
N ALA A 220 2.90 -10.48 15.10
CA ALA A 220 2.85 -9.41 14.12
C ALA A 220 1.76 -9.61 13.07
N HIS A 221 1.56 -10.84 12.56
CA HIS A 221 0.52 -11.11 11.56
C HIS A 221 -0.87 -10.81 12.06
N ALA A 222 -1.23 -11.28 13.27
CA ALA A 222 -2.52 -11.00 13.86
C ALA A 222 -2.76 -9.49 14.03
N ARG A 223 -1.74 -8.73 14.46
CA ARG A 223 -1.83 -7.26 14.61
C ARG A 223 -2.00 -6.55 13.27
N VAL A 224 -1.22 -6.93 12.26
CA VAL A 224 -1.35 -6.37 10.91
C VAL A 224 -2.72 -6.73 10.33
N ALA A 225 -3.19 -7.97 10.50
CA ALA A 225 -4.51 -8.40 10.04
C ALA A 225 -5.65 -7.61 10.69
N ALA A 226 -5.56 -7.36 12.00
CA ALA A 226 -6.53 -6.54 12.72
C ALA A 226 -6.54 -5.10 12.19
N GLU A 227 -5.38 -4.50 11.94
CA GLU A 227 -5.29 -3.14 11.40
C GLU A 227 -5.80 -3.05 9.96
N VAL A 228 -5.46 -4.02 9.12
CA VAL A 228 -5.97 -4.15 7.75
C VAL A 228 -7.48 -4.31 7.77
N GLY A 229 -8.04 -5.18 8.63
CA GLY A 229 -9.48 -5.37 8.76
C GLY A 229 -10.21 -4.10 9.23
N ARG A 230 -9.59 -3.31 10.12
CA ARG A 230 -10.14 -2.02 10.53
C ARG A 230 -10.13 -0.98 9.42
N LEU A 231 -9.10 -0.98 8.57
CA LEU A 231 -8.90 0.00 7.49
C LEU A 231 -9.64 -0.34 6.21
N TRP A 232 -9.70 -1.62 5.92
CA TRP A 232 -10.35 -2.20 4.75
C TRP A 232 -11.15 -3.41 5.23
N PRO A 233 -12.32 -3.20 5.86
CA PRO A 233 -13.19 -4.29 6.25
C PRO A 233 -13.38 -5.27 5.10
N ARG A 234 -13.22 -6.56 5.43
CA ARG A 234 -13.52 -7.64 4.49
C ARG A 234 -15.00 -7.55 4.20
N LEU A 235 -15.33 -7.64 2.91
CA LEU A 235 -16.73 -7.66 2.50
C LEU A 235 -17.34 -9.00 2.95
N PRO A 236 -18.61 -9.03 3.34
CA PRO A 236 -19.30 -10.24 3.84
C PRO A 236 -19.22 -11.41 2.88
N HIS A 237 -19.21 -11.13 1.58
CA HIS A 237 -19.21 -12.17 0.56
C HIS A 237 -17.78 -12.44 0.06
N PRO A 238 -17.23 -13.63 0.30
CA PRO A 238 -15.98 -14.07 -0.33
C PRO A 238 -16.13 -13.92 -1.84
N GLY A 239 -15.28 -13.09 -2.45
CA GLY A 239 -15.34 -12.85 -3.90
C GLY A 239 -16.16 -11.64 -4.36
N ALA A 240 -16.85 -10.88 -3.49
CA ALA A 240 -17.54 -9.66 -3.94
C ALA A 240 -16.58 -8.63 -4.57
N ARG A 241 -15.39 -8.43 -4.00
CA ARG A 241 -14.36 -7.56 -4.60
C ARG A 241 -13.91 -8.08 -5.97
N GLN A 242 -13.76 -9.39 -6.11
CA GLN A 242 -13.41 -10.01 -7.38
C GLN A 242 -14.54 -9.91 -8.41
N ALA A 243 -15.80 -10.06 -7.98
CA ALA A 243 -16.96 -9.88 -8.85
C ALA A 243 -17.06 -8.44 -9.35
N LEU A 244 -16.91 -7.46 -8.45
CA LEU A 244 -16.82 -6.04 -8.81
C LEU A 244 -15.66 -5.78 -9.79
N GLU A 245 -14.46 -6.29 -9.50
CA GLU A 245 -13.31 -6.08 -10.36
C GLU A 245 -13.46 -6.74 -11.73
N ARG A 246 -13.98 -7.99 -11.80
CA ARG A 246 -14.32 -8.64 -13.08
C ARG A 246 -15.36 -7.84 -13.85
N ALA A 247 -16.40 -7.37 -13.18
CA ALA A 247 -17.43 -6.54 -13.78
C ALA A 247 -16.82 -5.25 -14.34
N ARG A 248 -15.97 -4.55 -13.58
CA ARG A 248 -15.26 -3.35 -14.03
C ARG A 248 -14.42 -3.61 -15.28
N VAL A 249 -13.68 -4.73 -15.31
CA VAL A 249 -12.89 -5.14 -16.47
C VAL A 249 -13.77 -5.41 -17.69
N CYS A 250 -14.88 -6.14 -17.53
CA CYS A 250 -15.84 -6.38 -18.61
C CYS A 250 -16.45 -5.07 -19.13
N TRP A 251 -16.89 -4.18 -18.23
CA TRP A 251 -17.42 -2.86 -18.60
C TRP A 251 -16.40 -2.09 -19.45
N ASN A 252 -15.17 -1.97 -18.96
CA ASN A 252 -14.14 -1.15 -19.61
C ASN A 252 -13.61 -1.77 -20.91
N ARG A 253 -13.99 -3.01 -21.23
CA ARG A 253 -13.74 -3.67 -22.53
C ARG A 253 -14.92 -3.59 -23.49
N GLY A 254 -16.03 -2.98 -23.09
CA GLY A 254 -17.27 -3.00 -23.86
C GLY A 254 -18.00 -4.36 -23.85
N ASP A 255 -17.64 -5.26 -22.93
CA ASP A 255 -18.26 -6.58 -22.78
C ASP A 255 -19.46 -6.50 -21.81
N LEU A 256 -20.60 -6.04 -22.32
CA LEU A 256 -21.85 -5.95 -21.55
C LEU A 256 -22.28 -7.32 -21.01
N ASP A 257 -22.10 -8.35 -21.82
CA ASP A 257 -22.59 -9.68 -21.57
C ASP A 257 -21.78 -10.37 -20.45
N GLY A 258 -20.46 -10.17 -20.47
CA GLY A 258 -19.56 -10.50 -19.36
C GLY A 258 -19.81 -9.65 -18.12
N TYR A 259 -20.09 -8.35 -18.27
CA TYR A 259 -20.40 -7.46 -17.13
C TYR A 259 -21.61 -7.98 -16.35
N VAL A 260 -22.71 -8.28 -17.05
CA VAL A 260 -23.94 -8.75 -16.41
C VAL A 260 -23.73 -10.10 -15.72
N ARG A 261 -23.06 -11.05 -16.39
CA ARG A 261 -22.78 -12.39 -15.83
C ARG A 261 -21.77 -12.35 -14.68
N ALA A 262 -20.80 -11.43 -14.69
CA ALA A 262 -19.78 -11.33 -13.67
C ALA A 262 -20.30 -10.71 -12.36
N LEU A 263 -21.34 -9.86 -12.45
CA LEU A 263 -21.82 -9.07 -11.32
C LEU A 263 -23.15 -9.56 -10.74
N TYR A 264 -24.13 -9.89 -11.57
CA TYR A 264 -25.51 -10.10 -11.12
C TYR A 264 -25.91 -11.57 -11.05
N SER A 265 -26.67 -11.93 -10.01
CA SER A 265 -27.33 -13.23 -9.96
C SER A 265 -28.44 -13.32 -11.03
N PRO A 266 -28.84 -14.52 -11.48
CA PRO A 266 -29.78 -14.68 -12.60
C PRO A 266 -31.12 -13.95 -12.44
N ASN A 267 -31.57 -13.79 -11.19
CA ASN A 267 -32.85 -13.18 -10.82
C ASN A 267 -32.70 -11.77 -10.23
N ALA A 268 -31.54 -11.14 -10.44
CA ALA A 268 -31.22 -9.87 -9.80
C ALA A 268 -32.23 -8.77 -10.11
N ARG A 269 -32.46 -7.88 -9.14
CA ARG A 269 -33.40 -6.75 -9.24
C ARG A 269 -32.66 -5.43 -9.13
N LEU A 270 -32.88 -4.55 -10.09
CA LEU A 270 -32.29 -3.22 -10.12
C LEU A 270 -33.34 -2.18 -9.76
N TRP A 271 -32.93 -1.23 -8.94
CA TRP A 271 -33.71 -0.10 -8.49
C TRP A 271 -32.93 1.19 -8.76
N SER A 272 -33.62 2.24 -9.20
CA SER A 272 -33.06 3.57 -9.37
C SER A 272 -33.99 4.60 -8.75
N ASN A 273 -33.45 5.46 -7.89
CA ASN A 273 -34.21 6.51 -7.20
C ASN A 273 -35.51 6.00 -6.53
N GLY A 274 -35.47 4.80 -5.96
CA GLY A 274 -36.61 4.18 -5.28
C GLY A 274 -37.55 3.36 -6.19
N HIS A 275 -37.34 3.33 -7.49
CA HIS A 275 -38.21 2.63 -8.45
C HIS A 275 -37.53 1.40 -9.07
N PRO A 276 -38.23 0.27 -9.26
CA PRO A 276 -37.67 -0.89 -9.94
C PRO A 276 -37.49 -0.58 -11.43
N ILE A 277 -36.34 -0.95 -12.00
CA ILE A 277 -35.97 -0.62 -13.39
C ILE A 277 -35.62 -1.84 -14.25
N ALA A 278 -35.21 -2.95 -13.65
CA ALA A 278 -34.94 -4.19 -14.37
C ALA A 278 -34.96 -5.40 -13.42
N GLN A 279 -35.39 -6.55 -13.93
CA GLN A 279 -35.33 -7.83 -13.25
C GLN A 279 -34.79 -8.93 -14.18
N GLY A 280 -33.79 -9.66 -13.68
CA GLY A 280 -33.12 -10.73 -14.39
C GLY A 280 -32.22 -10.24 -15.53
N HIS A 281 -31.29 -11.10 -15.96
CA HIS A 281 -30.22 -10.71 -16.88
C HIS A 281 -30.71 -10.09 -18.19
N ALA A 282 -31.84 -10.54 -18.74
CA ALA A 282 -32.36 -10.01 -20.01
C ALA A 282 -32.75 -8.53 -19.90
N GLN A 283 -33.49 -8.15 -18.86
CA GLN A 283 -33.89 -6.76 -18.65
C GLN A 283 -32.71 -5.90 -18.19
N ILE A 284 -31.79 -6.46 -17.41
CA ILE A 284 -30.56 -5.77 -17.00
C ILE A 284 -29.69 -5.43 -18.23
N ARG A 285 -29.55 -6.36 -19.19
CA ARG A 285 -28.88 -6.07 -20.46
C ARG A 285 -29.56 -4.97 -21.24
N ALA A 286 -30.89 -5.00 -21.34
CA ALA A 286 -31.65 -3.94 -22.02
C ALA A 286 -31.45 -2.57 -21.35
N PHE A 287 -31.38 -2.53 -20.01
CA PHE A 287 -31.12 -1.30 -19.27
C PHE A 287 -29.73 -0.70 -19.54
N TYR A 288 -28.68 -1.54 -19.54
CA TYR A 288 -27.31 -1.07 -19.76
C TYR A 288 -26.92 -0.94 -21.24
N GLY A 289 -27.63 -1.61 -22.15
CA GLY A 289 -27.34 -1.63 -23.59
C GLY A 289 -26.98 -0.27 -24.18
N PRO A 290 -27.80 0.78 -23.97
CA PRO A 290 -27.51 2.12 -24.49
C PRO A 290 -26.16 2.71 -24.05
N MET A 291 -25.65 2.32 -22.88
CA MET A 291 -24.34 2.79 -22.36
C MET A 291 -23.16 2.11 -23.06
N PHE A 292 -23.38 0.98 -23.72
CA PHE A 292 -22.37 0.21 -24.45
C PHE A 292 -22.43 0.45 -25.96
N THR A 293 -23.54 0.95 -26.49
CA THR A 293 -23.75 1.20 -27.93
C THR A 293 -23.62 2.68 -28.33
N GLY A 294 -23.34 3.58 -27.38
CA GLY A 294 -23.19 5.01 -27.64
C GLY A 294 -21.90 5.39 -28.37
N GLU A 295 -21.87 6.61 -28.94
CA GLU A 295 -20.75 7.12 -29.76
C GLU A 295 -19.41 7.27 -29.02
N ALA A 296 -19.41 7.21 -27.68
CA ALA A 296 -18.20 7.22 -26.87
C ALA A 296 -18.30 6.15 -25.74
N PRO A 297 -17.42 5.13 -25.72
CA PRO A 297 -17.37 4.17 -24.63
C PRO A 297 -16.97 4.86 -23.33
N THR A 298 -17.61 4.45 -22.23
CA THR A 298 -17.31 4.98 -20.90
C THR A 298 -16.44 4.03 -20.10
N THR A 299 -15.58 4.59 -19.24
CA THR A 299 -14.80 3.82 -18.28
C THR A 299 -15.50 3.86 -16.92
N LEU A 300 -15.85 2.70 -16.39
CA LEU A 300 -16.35 2.55 -15.03
C LEU A 300 -15.20 2.55 -14.04
N VAL A 301 -15.34 3.43 -13.04
CA VAL A 301 -14.42 3.57 -11.92
C VAL A 301 -15.19 3.43 -10.62
N PHE A 302 -14.70 2.57 -9.72
CA PHE A 302 -15.21 2.48 -8.35
C PHE A 302 -14.32 3.33 -7.44
N ASP A 303 -14.90 4.39 -6.90
CA ASP A 303 -14.24 5.31 -5.97
C ASP A 303 -14.15 4.71 -4.57
N ASP A 304 -15.24 4.06 -4.15
CA ASP A 304 -15.42 3.60 -2.78
C ASP A 304 -16.32 2.36 -2.74
N VAL A 305 -16.06 1.43 -1.82
CA VAL A 305 -16.85 0.18 -1.64
C VAL A 305 -16.94 -0.15 -0.16
N VAL A 306 -17.94 0.35 0.56
CA VAL A 306 -18.07 0.13 2.02
C VAL A 306 -19.28 -0.77 2.30
N GLY A 307 -19.24 -1.55 3.38
CA GLY A 307 -20.40 -2.37 3.74
C GLY A 307 -20.02 -3.65 4.47
N ASP A 308 -20.93 -4.10 5.34
CA ASP A 308 -20.78 -5.30 6.17
C ASP A 308 -21.80 -6.39 5.82
N GLU A 309 -23.02 -6.06 5.38
CA GLU A 309 -24.00 -7.02 4.82
C GLU A 309 -24.33 -6.66 3.36
N ASP A 310 -24.72 -5.40 3.13
CA ASP A 310 -24.89 -4.79 1.81
C ASP A 310 -23.67 -3.90 1.48
N LEU A 311 -23.25 -3.86 0.21
CA LEU A 311 -22.15 -3.01 -0.25
C LEU A 311 -22.65 -1.68 -0.83
N ALA A 312 -22.27 -0.57 -0.21
CA ALA A 312 -22.33 0.74 -0.82
C ALA A 312 -21.09 1.00 -1.71
N VAL A 313 -21.31 1.08 -3.01
CA VAL A 313 -20.32 1.37 -4.03
C VAL A 313 -20.54 2.77 -4.57
N ARG A 314 -19.56 3.65 -4.35
CA ARG A 314 -19.49 4.94 -5.03
C ARG A 314 -18.74 4.76 -6.34
N PHE A 315 -19.28 5.28 -7.42
CA PHE A 315 -18.73 5.08 -8.75
C PHE A 315 -18.88 6.34 -9.59
N HIS A 316 -18.05 6.42 -10.62
CA HIS A 316 -18.25 7.32 -11.73
C HIS A 316 -17.94 6.65 -13.07
N LEU A 317 -18.51 7.23 -14.12
CA LEU A 317 -18.22 6.92 -15.51
C LEU A 317 -17.38 8.05 -16.08
N GLU A 318 -16.28 7.71 -16.74
CA GLU A 318 -15.44 8.67 -17.47
C GLU A 318 -15.69 8.55 -18.98
N ALA A 319 -15.74 9.69 -19.69
CA ALA A 319 -15.67 9.72 -21.14
C ALA A 319 -14.24 9.42 -21.62
N HIS A 320 -14.12 9.16 -22.93
CA HIS A 320 -12.83 9.12 -23.61
C HIS A 320 -12.08 10.45 -23.40
N GLY A 321 -10.94 10.41 -22.68
CA GLY A 321 -10.21 11.60 -22.23
C GLY A 321 -10.23 11.86 -20.72
N GLY A 322 -10.93 11.03 -19.93
CA GLY A 322 -10.84 11.01 -18.46
C GLY A 322 -11.74 12.00 -17.73
N ALA A 323 -12.63 12.71 -18.43
CA ALA A 323 -13.60 13.59 -17.80
C ALA A 323 -14.81 12.78 -17.26
N PRO A 324 -15.22 12.97 -16.00
CA PRO A 324 -16.37 12.27 -15.44
C PRO A 324 -17.67 12.75 -16.11
N VAL A 325 -18.48 11.81 -16.61
CA VAL A 325 -19.77 12.08 -17.28
C VAL A 325 -20.99 11.70 -16.43
N ALA A 326 -20.81 10.79 -15.48
CA ALA A 326 -21.83 10.44 -14.51
C ALA A 326 -21.19 9.95 -13.22
N ALA A 327 -21.85 10.17 -12.08
CA ALA A 327 -21.44 9.63 -10.80
C ALA A 327 -22.67 9.19 -10.01
N GLY A 328 -22.47 8.24 -9.12
CA GLY A 328 -23.54 7.74 -8.28
C GLY A 328 -23.05 6.95 -7.09
N LEU A 329 -24.02 6.65 -6.23
CA LEU A 329 -23.89 5.68 -5.16
C LEU A 329 -24.82 4.52 -5.48
N THR A 330 -24.32 3.29 -5.38
CA THR A 330 -25.16 2.10 -5.47
C THR A 330 -25.00 1.22 -4.24
N LEU A 331 -26.10 0.77 -3.68
CA LEU A 331 -26.14 -0.30 -2.69
C LEU A 331 -26.29 -1.63 -3.43
N LEU A 332 -25.54 -2.65 -3.02
CA LEU A 332 -25.52 -3.99 -3.62
C LEU A 332 -25.73 -5.03 -2.53
N ARG A 333 -26.78 -5.82 -2.66
CA ARG A 333 -27.01 -7.00 -1.84
C ARG A 333 -26.60 -8.24 -2.60
N PHE A 334 -25.88 -9.13 -1.95
CA PHE A 334 -25.36 -10.36 -2.56
C PHE A 334 -26.16 -11.59 -2.13
N ASP A 335 -26.28 -12.54 -3.05
CA ASP A 335 -26.62 -13.94 -2.80
C ASP A 335 -25.47 -14.85 -3.29
N GLU A 336 -25.61 -16.17 -3.18
CA GLU A 336 -24.60 -17.15 -3.61
C GLU A 336 -24.22 -17.02 -5.10
N GLY A 337 -25.09 -16.45 -5.94
CA GLY A 337 -24.93 -16.30 -7.38
C GLY A 337 -24.44 -14.92 -7.85
N GLY A 338 -24.26 -13.94 -6.95
CA GLY A 338 -23.83 -12.58 -7.27
C GLY A 338 -24.68 -11.50 -6.63
N VAL A 339 -24.77 -10.31 -7.23
CA VAL A 339 -25.65 -9.23 -6.76
C VAL A 339 -27.10 -9.62 -7.02
N ALA A 340 -27.86 -9.86 -5.95
CA ALA A 340 -29.29 -10.14 -5.96
C ALA A 340 -30.13 -8.86 -6.10
N GLU A 341 -29.71 -7.78 -5.44
CA GLU A 341 -30.41 -6.50 -5.51
C GLU A 341 -29.41 -5.35 -5.63
N ARG A 342 -29.71 -4.38 -6.50
CA ARG A 342 -28.95 -3.15 -6.66
C ARG A 342 -29.87 -1.96 -6.52
N TRP A 343 -29.54 -1.03 -5.62
CA TRP A 343 -30.22 0.27 -5.53
C TRP A 343 -29.26 1.38 -5.86
N THR A 344 -29.54 2.13 -6.93
CA THR A 344 -28.70 3.23 -7.37
C THR A 344 -29.37 4.57 -7.15
N HIS A 345 -28.61 5.52 -6.61
CA HIS A 345 -28.91 6.93 -6.63
C HIS A 345 -27.85 7.65 -7.47
N THR A 346 -28.27 8.20 -8.61
CA THR A 346 -27.40 8.96 -9.53
C THR A 346 -27.75 10.43 -9.45
N THR A 347 -26.75 11.27 -9.20
CA THR A 347 -26.85 12.71 -9.45
C THR A 347 -26.40 12.95 -10.89
N ALA A 348 -27.24 13.54 -11.74
CA ALA A 348 -26.76 14.07 -13.00
C ALA A 348 -25.65 15.09 -12.71
N ALA A 349 -24.52 15.04 -13.43
CA ALA A 349 -23.55 16.12 -13.36
C ALA A 349 -24.27 17.44 -13.73
N PRO A 350 -24.01 18.56 -13.04
CA PRO A 350 -24.54 19.83 -13.50
C PRO A 350 -24.04 20.04 -14.92
N ALA A 351 -24.97 20.20 -15.87
CA ALA A 351 -24.63 20.62 -17.22
C ALA A 351 -23.76 21.86 -17.09
N SER A 352 -22.52 21.81 -17.59
CA SER A 352 -21.67 22.99 -17.67
C SER A 352 -22.46 24.06 -18.42
N ALA A 353 -22.86 25.12 -17.72
CA ALA A 353 -23.58 26.23 -18.31
C ALA A 353 -22.74 26.78 -19.48
N PRO A 354 -23.34 26.99 -20.67
CA PRO A 354 -22.60 27.56 -21.78
C PRO A 354 -22.26 29.03 -21.47
N GLY A 355 -20.96 29.32 -21.44
CA GLY A 355 -20.42 30.67 -21.60
C GLY A 355 -20.50 31.57 -20.37
N SER A 356 -19.37 31.70 -19.67
CA SER A 356 -18.98 32.99 -19.09
C SER A 356 -17.66 33.41 -19.73
N PRO A 357 -17.55 34.64 -20.23
CA PRO A 357 -16.40 35.05 -21.02
C PRO A 357 -15.16 35.14 -20.14
N VAL A 358 -14.05 34.67 -20.68
CA VAL A 358 -12.71 34.88 -20.14
C VAL A 358 -12.46 36.40 -20.13
N VAL A 359 -12.38 36.99 -18.94
CA VAL A 359 -11.78 38.32 -18.77
C VAL A 359 -10.27 38.12 -18.81
N LYS A 360 -9.64 38.87 -19.72
CA LYS A 360 -8.20 38.88 -20.00
C LYS A 360 -7.33 39.20 -18.79
#